data_AF-A0A6B2L0E8-F1
#
_entry.id   AF-A0A6B2L0E8-F1
#
_cell.length_a   1.000
_cell.length_b   1.000
_cell.length_c   1.000
_cell.angle_alpha   90.00
_cell.angle_beta   90.00
_cell.angle_gamma   90.00
#
_symmetry.space_group_name_H-M   'P 1'
#
loop_
_entity.id
_entity.type
_entity.pdbx_description
1 polymer ?
#
loop_
_entity_poly.entity_id
_entity_poly.type
_entity_poly.pdbx_seq_one_letter_code
_entity_poly.pdbx_strand_id
1 'polypeptide(L)'
;METIEGTIKTKANVMAAKDLALILTQPEQLVQVEQLRLEKNDAKRLVSGTLKNLIKTKLDDVRNGSLQIEESKRCMVTISNDYSSIVNCCKEVDKIFQKEHYDLLQVVNIARNNLNSTRELVDKIMKLHETLALIKNAINEDRNLLEVHKDIRKVQRTRNQILLAAKQYQREYNQLEVELSGVVEQANVFNSRVRELIKNHFNLALKKPSILVKVLQVINREIKARETLKGKVKKASNDKQERSELFGRTTQEEISEIEVQEDKNDDKVGEELMFDNKLVVDWIKKSCVDRFNVMFEGCKEKGKYQLLKTLDVANEKLFDDLTKVLDELKPCFPPWLDIFSLYCQVYHSCLSKLVKDWGNGTLSPDEYLELAKWINITYENQMVRLGASKQDLVPHLNNDLEPMIDDYRRKIKETMIEWTTRLIEQDKNPGNSLVTGNLYYTTGPRNLFQMVHSRLDLAITTAFDKLVIATAQESTVVLRTYQQEMSKLLKNNESKLDFKYVLSLINNFSKCYEYTEELKTKLIEKYKDTIDLVPMEFDKTKAGFQDLVKSSRQRVIAILLDELQEEQAQLFTRPW
;
A
#
# COMPACT_ATOMS: atom_id res chain seq x y z
N MET A 1 -38.35 -15.14 -61.71
CA MET A 1 -38.65 -14.02 -60.79
C MET A 1 -40.15 -13.83 -60.61
N GLU A 2 -40.98 -13.91 -61.66
CA GLU A 2 -42.44 -13.71 -61.61
C GLU A 2 -43.20 -14.63 -60.62
N THR A 3 -42.78 -15.89 -60.47
CA THR A 3 -43.41 -16.85 -59.53
C THR A 3 -43.14 -16.54 -58.06
N ILE A 4 -41.98 -15.96 -57.74
CA ILE A 4 -41.59 -15.61 -56.36
C ILE A 4 -42.30 -14.32 -55.94
N GLU A 5 -42.35 -13.33 -56.82
CA GLU A 5 -43.05 -12.06 -56.57
C GLU A 5 -44.55 -12.28 -56.36
N GLY A 6 -45.18 -13.13 -57.19
CA GLY A 6 -46.57 -13.53 -57.00
C GLY A 6 -46.82 -14.18 -55.64
N THR A 7 -45.95 -15.12 -55.23
CA THR A 7 -46.07 -15.84 -53.95
C THR A 7 -45.90 -14.92 -52.74
N ILE A 8 -44.95 -13.99 -52.79
CA ILE A 8 -44.71 -12.99 -51.74
C ILE A 8 -45.91 -12.05 -51.62
N LYS A 9 -46.45 -11.57 -52.75
CA LYS A 9 -47.63 -10.68 -52.78
C LYS A 9 -48.86 -11.36 -52.20
N THR A 10 -49.08 -12.65 -52.52
CA THR A 10 -50.18 -13.42 -51.91
C THR A 10 -50.00 -13.61 -50.40
N LYS A 11 -48.79 -13.93 -49.92
CA LYS A 11 -48.52 -14.05 -48.48
C LYS A 11 -48.70 -12.72 -47.74
N ALA A 12 -48.19 -11.63 -48.31
CA ALA A 12 -48.33 -10.29 -47.74
C ALA A 12 -49.80 -9.85 -47.66
N ASN A 13 -50.60 -10.14 -48.70
CA ASN A 13 -52.03 -9.84 -48.69
C ASN A 13 -52.78 -10.66 -47.64
N VAL A 14 -52.46 -11.95 -47.47
CA VAL A 14 -53.07 -12.81 -46.44
C VAL A 14 -52.71 -12.33 -45.03
N MET A 15 -51.48 -11.90 -44.81
CA MET A 15 -51.03 -11.38 -43.52
C MET A 15 -51.65 -10.01 -43.20
N ALA A 16 -51.68 -9.10 -44.19
CA ALA A 16 -52.35 -7.81 -44.07
C ALA A 16 -53.86 -7.97 -43.81
N ALA A 17 -54.52 -8.95 -44.44
CA ALA A 17 -55.92 -9.26 -44.19
C ALA A 17 -56.16 -9.77 -42.76
N LYS A 18 -55.25 -10.60 -42.22
CA LYS A 18 -55.31 -11.04 -40.81
C LYS A 18 -55.12 -9.89 -39.82
N ASP A 19 -54.15 -9.01 -40.08
CA ASP A 19 -53.87 -7.85 -39.24
C ASP A 19 -55.04 -6.85 -39.24
N LEU A 20 -55.66 -6.62 -40.41
CA LEU A 20 -56.84 -5.77 -40.52
C LEU A 20 -58.07 -6.39 -39.85
N ALA A 21 -58.24 -7.71 -39.93
CA ALA A 21 -59.33 -8.43 -39.28
C ALA A 21 -59.25 -8.40 -37.75
N LEU A 22 -58.04 -8.31 -37.18
CA LEU A 22 -57.83 -8.13 -35.73
C LEU A 22 -58.22 -6.72 -35.25
N ILE A 23 -58.03 -5.70 -36.09
CA ILE A 23 -58.27 -4.30 -35.74
C ILE A 23 -59.73 -3.90 -35.95
N LEU A 24 -60.39 -4.41 -37.00
CA LEU A 24 -61.77 -4.07 -37.38
C LEU A 24 -62.75 -5.17 -36.96
N THR A 25 -62.99 -5.31 -35.66
CA THR A 25 -63.85 -6.38 -35.10
C THR A 25 -65.32 -6.00 -35.02
N GLN A 26 -65.67 -4.70 -35.06
CA GLN A 26 -67.05 -4.20 -35.03
C GLN A 26 -67.38 -3.27 -36.21
N PRO A 27 -68.64 -3.21 -36.70
CA PRO A 27 -69.03 -2.42 -37.88
C PRO A 27 -68.79 -0.91 -37.73
N GLU A 28 -68.88 -0.37 -36.51
CA GLU A 28 -68.68 1.06 -36.21
C GLU A 28 -67.21 1.51 -36.43
N GLN A 29 -66.26 0.58 -36.39
CA GLN A 29 -64.84 0.84 -36.58
C GLN A 29 -64.45 1.03 -38.06
N LEU A 30 -65.36 0.78 -39.01
CA LEU A 30 -65.16 1.03 -40.44
C LEU A 30 -64.90 2.51 -40.75
N VAL A 31 -65.30 3.44 -39.87
CA VAL A 31 -65.00 4.87 -40.01
C VAL A 31 -63.50 5.16 -39.89
N GLN A 32 -62.75 4.34 -39.15
CA GLN A 32 -61.30 4.50 -38.94
C GLN A 32 -60.44 3.98 -40.11
N VAL A 33 -61.05 3.33 -41.12
CA VAL A 33 -60.32 2.73 -42.25
C VAL A 33 -59.58 3.78 -43.07
N GLU A 34 -60.15 4.97 -43.24
CA GLU A 34 -59.50 6.04 -44.01
C GLU A 34 -58.28 6.61 -43.28
N GLN A 35 -58.36 6.73 -41.95
CA GLN A 35 -57.23 7.11 -41.10
C GLN A 35 -56.14 6.03 -41.08
N LEU A 36 -56.49 4.75 -40.89
CA LEU A 36 -55.54 3.63 -40.96
C LEU A 36 -54.88 3.52 -42.33
N ARG A 37 -55.61 3.82 -43.41
CA ARG A 37 -55.08 3.85 -44.77
C ARG A 37 -54.06 4.98 -44.94
N LEU A 38 -54.34 6.17 -44.39
CA LEU A 38 -53.39 7.29 -44.37
C LEU A 38 -52.13 6.91 -43.58
N GLU A 39 -52.27 6.39 -42.36
CA GLU A 39 -51.14 5.96 -41.51
C GLU A 39 -50.29 4.87 -42.19
N LYS A 40 -50.91 3.86 -42.79
CA LYS A 40 -50.18 2.81 -43.54
C LYS A 40 -49.52 3.36 -44.80
N ASN A 41 -50.12 4.34 -45.47
CA ASN A 41 -49.53 4.97 -46.65
C ASN A 41 -48.34 5.85 -46.27
N ASP A 42 -48.41 6.57 -45.15
CA ASP A 42 -47.30 7.36 -44.62
C ASP A 42 -46.18 6.47 -44.12
N ALA A 43 -46.48 5.37 -43.41
CA ALA A 43 -45.50 4.35 -43.05
C ALA A 43 -44.84 3.72 -44.29
N LYS A 44 -45.61 3.42 -45.34
CA LYS A 44 -45.08 2.94 -46.62
C LYS A 44 -44.17 3.97 -47.29
N ARG A 45 -44.55 5.25 -47.29
CA ARG A 45 -43.72 6.34 -47.84
C ARG A 45 -42.42 6.49 -47.08
N LEU A 46 -42.46 6.44 -45.75
CA LEU A 46 -41.28 6.49 -44.88
C LEU A 46 -40.35 5.31 -45.16
N VAL A 47 -40.87 4.08 -45.14
CA VAL A 47 -40.10 2.85 -45.42
C VAL A 47 -39.55 2.83 -46.84
N SER A 48 -40.32 3.31 -47.83
CA SER A 48 -39.84 3.42 -49.21
C SER A 48 -38.74 4.48 -49.33
N GLY A 49 -38.85 5.60 -48.61
CA GLY A 49 -37.81 6.63 -48.56
C GLY A 49 -36.52 6.12 -47.92
N THR A 50 -36.61 5.46 -46.77
CA THR A 50 -35.45 4.87 -46.10
C THR A 50 -34.80 3.78 -46.95
N LEU A 51 -35.60 2.90 -47.58
CA LEU A 51 -35.09 1.86 -48.46
C LEU A 51 -34.40 2.44 -49.70
N LYS A 52 -34.96 3.48 -50.34
CA LYS A 52 -34.31 4.16 -51.48
C LYS A 52 -32.97 4.77 -51.10
N ASN A 53 -32.92 5.44 -49.94
CA ASN A 53 -31.67 6.01 -49.43
C ASN A 53 -30.65 4.90 -49.15
N LEU A 54 -31.07 3.81 -48.49
CA LEU A 54 -30.19 2.67 -48.19
C LEU A 54 -29.66 2.01 -49.46
N ILE A 55 -30.51 1.77 -50.45
CA ILE A 55 -30.12 1.20 -51.75
C ILE A 55 -29.15 2.13 -52.47
N LYS A 56 -29.41 3.44 -52.46
CA LYS A 56 -28.51 4.42 -53.05
C LYS A 56 -27.14 4.39 -52.37
N THR A 57 -27.10 4.44 -51.03
CA THR A 57 -25.84 4.34 -50.27
C THR A 57 -25.11 3.04 -50.57
N LYS A 58 -25.80 1.90 -50.64
CA LYS A 58 -25.16 0.61 -50.94
C LYS A 58 -24.67 0.51 -52.38
N LEU A 59 -25.37 1.09 -53.34
CA LEU A 59 -24.89 1.18 -54.72
C LEU A 59 -23.68 2.11 -54.83
N ASP A 60 -23.67 3.23 -54.11
CA ASP A 60 -22.54 4.15 -54.06
C ASP A 60 -21.33 3.47 -53.39
N ASP A 61 -21.51 2.72 -52.30
CA ASP A 61 -20.47 1.93 -51.64
C ASP A 61 -19.87 0.89 -52.61
N VAL A 62 -20.72 0.14 -53.33
CA VAL A 62 -20.28 -0.88 -54.31
C VAL A 62 -19.55 -0.24 -55.49
N ARG A 63 -20.05 0.91 -55.98
CA ARG A 63 -19.41 1.65 -57.06
C ARG A 63 -18.03 2.16 -56.64
N ASN A 64 -17.93 2.75 -55.46
CA ASN A 64 -16.67 3.23 -54.91
C ASN A 64 -15.69 2.06 -54.67
N GLY A 65 -16.17 0.95 -54.12
CA GLY A 65 -15.38 -0.27 -53.96
C GLY A 65 -14.87 -0.82 -55.30
N SER A 66 -15.71 -0.84 -56.33
CA SER A 66 -15.31 -1.27 -57.67
C SER A 66 -14.23 -0.38 -58.27
N LEU A 67 -14.35 0.94 -58.13
CA LEU A 67 -13.34 1.89 -58.60
C LEU A 67 -12.00 1.69 -57.87
N GLN A 68 -12.04 1.51 -56.54
CA GLN A 68 -10.83 1.25 -55.75
C GLN A 68 -10.16 -0.08 -56.12
N ILE A 69 -10.94 -1.13 -56.43
CA ILE A 69 -10.40 -2.41 -56.88
C ILE A 69 -9.76 -2.28 -58.27
N GLU A 70 -10.39 -1.53 -59.17
CA GLU A 70 -9.86 -1.30 -60.51
C GLU A 70 -8.56 -0.48 -60.48
N GLU A 71 -8.51 0.54 -59.62
CA GLU A 71 -7.30 1.31 -59.35
C GLU A 71 -6.21 0.46 -58.68
N SER A 72 -6.55 -0.36 -57.69
CA SER A 72 -5.61 -1.29 -57.06
C SER A 72 -5.05 -2.30 -58.06
N LYS A 73 -5.88 -2.82 -58.95
CA LYS A 73 -5.45 -3.72 -60.03
C LYS A 73 -4.49 -3.01 -60.98
N ARG A 74 -4.78 -1.76 -61.36
CA ARG A 74 -3.88 -0.95 -62.20
C ARG A 74 -2.54 -0.74 -61.50
N CYS A 75 -2.55 -0.38 -60.22
CA CYS A 75 -1.35 -0.19 -59.42
C CYS A 75 -0.52 -1.49 -59.30
N MET A 76 -1.16 -2.64 -59.05
CA MET A 76 -0.46 -3.94 -59.02
C MET A 76 0.21 -4.28 -60.35
N VAL A 77 -0.44 -3.98 -61.49
CA VAL A 77 0.16 -4.21 -62.80
C VAL A 77 1.37 -3.30 -63.01
N THR A 78 1.26 -2.02 -62.64
CA THR A 78 2.41 -1.09 -62.67
C THR A 78 3.55 -1.59 -61.80
N ILE A 79 3.28 -1.95 -60.53
CA ILE A 79 4.29 -2.50 -59.62
C ILE A 79 4.91 -3.78 -60.19
N SER A 80 4.13 -4.67 -60.80
CA SER A 80 4.66 -5.89 -61.42
C SER A 80 5.57 -5.59 -62.61
N ASN A 81 5.23 -4.58 -63.42
CA ASN A 81 6.04 -4.15 -64.55
C ASN A 81 7.33 -3.45 -64.06
N ASP A 82 7.22 -2.60 -63.04
CA ASP A 82 8.36 -1.93 -62.42
C ASP A 82 9.29 -2.96 -61.77
N TYR A 83 8.74 -3.93 -61.05
CA TYR A 83 9.50 -5.04 -60.48
C TYR A 83 10.21 -5.86 -61.56
N SER A 84 9.53 -6.19 -62.67
CA SER A 84 10.14 -6.89 -63.80
C SER A 84 11.26 -6.08 -64.44
N SER A 85 11.09 -4.75 -64.52
CA SER A 85 12.11 -3.82 -65.02
C SER A 85 13.32 -3.76 -64.09
N ILE A 86 13.09 -3.66 -62.78
CA ILE A 86 14.13 -3.69 -61.75
C ILE A 86 14.90 -5.01 -61.80
N VAL A 87 14.20 -6.15 -61.86
CA VAL A 87 14.84 -7.47 -61.97
C VAL A 87 15.69 -7.58 -63.23
N ASN A 88 15.22 -7.04 -64.35
CA ASN A 88 16.02 -7.01 -65.58
C ASN A 88 17.25 -6.11 -65.44
N CYS A 89 17.12 -4.91 -64.86
CA CYS A 89 18.27 -4.05 -64.57
C CYS A 89 19.27 -4.72 -63.61
N CYS A 90 18.80 -5.40 -62.56
CA CYS A 90 19.67 -6.16 -61.66
C CYS A 90 20.41 -7.29 -62.41
N LYS A 91 19.74 -8.02 -63.31
CA LYS A 91 20.39 -9.05 -64.15
C LYS A 91 21.41 -8.47 -65.12
N GLU A 92 21.19 -7.28 -65.66
CA GLU A 92 22.16 -6.59 -66.50
C GLU A 92 23.38 -6.14 -65.70
N VAL A 93 23.16 -5.67 -64.47
CA VAL A 93 24.20 -5.31 -63.52
C VAL A 93 24.99 -6.56 -63.06
N ASP A 94 24.33 -7.70 -62.83
CA ASP A 94 25.01 -8.98 -62.52
C ASP A 94 25.95 -9.43 -63.66
N LYS A 95 25.59 -9.18 -64.93
CA LYS A 95 26.48 -9.45 -66.07
C LYS A 95 27.72 -8.56 -66.08
N ILE A 96 27.65 -7.35 -65.52
CA ILE A 96 28.80 -6.45 -65.35
C ILE A 96 29.70 -6.95 -64.22
N PHE A 97 29.11 -7.50 -63.15
CA PHE A 97 29.81 -8.09 -62.01
C PHE A 97 30.47 -9.44 -62.31
N GLN A 98 30.07 -10.15 -63.37
CA GLN A 98 30.73 -11.39 -63.84
C GLN A 98 32.06 -11.17 -64.58
N LYS A 99 32.48 -9.93 -64.85
CA LYS A 99 33.82 -9.65 -65.41
C LYS A 99 34.89 -9.74 -64.31
N GLU A 100 36.00 -10.41 -64.64
CA GLU A 100 37.18 -10.71 -63.80
C GLU A 100 37.75 -9.56 -62.93
N HIS A 101 37.36 -8.31 -63.18
CA HIS A 101 37.80 -7.14 -62.42
C HIS A 101 36.93 -6.80 -61.20
N TYR A 102 35.74 -7.39 -61.06
CA TYR A 102 34.84 -7.06 -59.95
C TYR A 102 35.32 -7.62 -58.60
N ASP A 103 35.81 -8.86 -58.57
CA ASP A 103 36.36 -9.47 -57.35
C ASP A 103 37.52 -8.64 -56.79
N LEU A 104 38.38 -8.15 -57.68
CA LEU A 104 39.48 -7.24 -57.30
C LEU A 104 38.95 -5.91 -56.76
N LEU A 105 37.93 -5.32 -57.42
CA LEU A 105 37.31 -4.07 -56.97
C LEU A 105 36.61 -4.24 -55.61
N GLN A 106 35.97 -5.38 -55.38
CA GLN A 106 35.32 -5.73 -54.12
C GLN A 106 36.34 -5.87 -53.01
N VAL A 107 37.44 -6.59 -53.23
CA VAL A 107 38.53 -6.72 -52.26
C VAL A 107 39.14 -5.35 -51.95
N VAL A 108 39.40 -4.51 -52.95
CA VAL A 108 39.94 -3.15 -52.77
C VAL A 108 38.94 -2.25 -52.03
N ASN A 109 37.64 -2.36 -52.31
CA ASN A 109 36.61 -1.58 -51.63
C ASN A 109 36.44 -2.00 -50.17
N ILE A 110 36.45 -3.31 -49.90
CA ILE A 110 36.46 -3.87 -48.54
C ILE A 110 37.70 -3.37 -47.78
N ALA A 111 38.88 -3.45 -48.40
CA ALA A 111 40.12 -2.95 -47.80
C ALA A 111 40.06 -1.44 -47.53
N ARG A 112 39.55 -0.64 -48.47
CA ARG A 112 39.34 0.81 -48.29
C ARG A 112 38.37 1.11 -47.16
N ASN A 113 37.25 0.40 -47.09
CA ASN A 113 36.25 0.59 -46.04
C ASN A 113 36.81 0.20 -44.68
N ASN A 114 37.49 -0.94 -44.58
CA ASN A 114 38.16 -1.38 -43.35
C ASN A 114 39.20 -0.36 -42.89
N LEU A 115 40.04 0.15 -43.81
CA LEU A 115 41.03 1.18 -43.50
C LEU A 115 40.40 2.49 -43.02
N ASN A 116 39.33 2.93 -43.68
CA ASN A 116 38.58 4.12 -43.24
C ASN A 116 37.96 3.92 -41.85
N SER A 117 37.31 2.79 -41.60
CA SER A 117 36.76 2.45 -40.29
C SER A 117 37.83 2.38 -39.21
N THR A 118 39.01 1.84 -39.54
CA THR A 118 40.16 1.76 -38.63
C THR A 118 40.70 3.16 -38.31
N ARG A 119 40.84 4.01 -39.33
CA ARG A 119 41.28 5.40 -39.14
C ARG A 119 40.33 6.16 -38.21
N GLU A 120 39.02 6.04 -38.44
CA GLU A 120 38.02 6.67 -37.57
C GLU A 120 38.06 6.14 -36.13
N LEU A 121 38.31 4.83 -35.94
CA LEU A 121 38.46 4.23 -34.61
C LEU A 121 39.71 4.76 -33.89
N VAL A 122 40.84 4.85 -34.58
CA VAL A 122 42.09 5.40 -34.02
C VAL A 122 41.90 6.87 -33.61
N ASP A 123 41.28 7.69 -34.45
CA ASP A 123 40.97 9.09 -34.10
C ASP A 123 40.08 9.19 -32.85
N LYS A 124 39.13 8.25 -32.67
CA LYS A 124 38.27 8.19 -31.47
C LYS A 124 39.05 7.74 -30.23
N ILE A 125 39.98 6.80 -30.35
CA ILE A 125 40.86 6.35 -29.25
C ILE A 125 41.77 7.49 -28.80
N MET A 126 42.37 8.21 -29.75
CA MET A 126 43.23 9.36 -29.44
C MET A 126 42.45 10.48 -28.76
N LYS A 127 41.17 10.71 -29.09
CA LYS A 127 40.35 11.70 -28.35
C LYS A 127 39.83 11.18 -27.01
N LEU A 128 39.86 9.87 -26.78
CA LEU A 128 39.26 9.23 -25.62
C LEU A 128 39.89 9.70 -24.31
N HIS A 129 41.23 9.76 -24.25
CA HIS A 129 41.94 10.12 -23.02
C HIS A 129 41.67 11.59 -22.61
N GLU A 130 41.61 12.51 -23.58
CA GLU A 130 41.21 13.90 -23.33
C GLU A 130 39.76 13.98 -22.81
N THR A 131 38.83 13.26 -23.45
CA THR A 131 37.43 13.24 -23.00
C THR A 131 37.26 12.63 -21.61
N LEU A 132 38.05 11.60 -21.26
CA LEU A 132 38.04 10.99 -19.93
C LEU A 132 38.53 11.98 -18.86
N ALA A 133 39.56 12.77 -19.15
CA ALA A 133 40.04 13.81 -18.24
C ALA A 133 38.97 14.89 -18.00
N LEU A 134 38.28 15.32 -19.06
CA LEU A 134 37.17 16.28 -18.95
C LEU A 134 35.99 15.71 -18.14
N ILE A 135 35.61 14.46 -18.38
CA ILE A 135 34.56 13.76 -17.62
C ILE A 135 34.91 13.73 -16.13
N LYS A 136 36.16 13.39 -15.79
CA LYS A 136 36.61 13.31 -14.39
C LYS A 136 36.44 14.64 -13.64
N ASN A 137 36.73 15.76 -14.28
CA ASN A 137 36.52 17.08 -13.68
C ASN A 137 35.04 17.43 -13.59
N ALA A 138 34.26 17.16 -14.63
CA ALA A 138 32.84 17.50 -14.71
C ALA A 138 31.95 16.69 -13.76
N ILE A 139 32.35 15.47 -13.36
CA ILE A 139 31.63 14.66 -12.35
C ILE A 139 31.51 15.41 -11.01
N ASN A 140 32.47 16.27 -10.66
CA ASN A 140 32.50 16.97 -9.36
C ASN A 140 31.58 18.19 -9.29
N GLU A 141 31.14 18.74 -10.42
CA GLU A 141 30.43 20.04 -10.45
C GLU A 141 28.91 19.94 -10.29
N ASP A 142 28.33 18.72 -10.28
CA ASP A 142 26.90 18.36 -10.13
C ASP A 142 25.88 19.05 -11.06
N ARG A 143 26.23 20.14 -11.76
CA ARG A 143 25.31 20.94 -12.58
C ARG A 143 25.02 20.29 -13.94
N ASN A 144 26.00 19.58 -14.49
CA ASN A 144 25.99 19.06 -15.85
C ASN A 144 25.87 17.53 -15.91
N LEU A 145 25.22 16.89 -14.92
CA LEU A 145 25.09 15.42 -14.85
C LEU A 145 24.58 14.77 -16.15
N LEU A 146 23.67 15.41 -16.87
CA LEU A 146 23.12 14.88 -18.12
C LEU A 146 24.13 14.89 -19.27
N GLU A 147 24.99 15.90 -19.31
CA GLU A 147 26.07 16.00 -20.31
C GLU A 147 27.17 15.00 -19.98
N VAL A 148 27.57 14.94 -18.70
CA VAL A 148 28.51 13.93 -18.21
C VAL A 148 28.01 12.52 -18.51
N HIS A 149 26.73 12.25 -18.27
CA HIS A 149 26.10 10.97 -18.61
C HIS A 149 26.16 10.65 -20.12
N LYS A 150 25.88 11.65 -20.97
CA LYS A 150 25.96 11.51 -22.43
C LYS A 150 27.39 11.22 -22.88
N ASP A 151 28.37 11.89 -22.30
CA ASP A 151 29.78 11.73 -22.63
C ASP A 151 30.31 10.37 -22.17
N ILE A 152 29.98 9.93 -20.95
CA ILE A 152 30.28 8.56 -20.47
C ILE A 152 29.68 7.52 -21.41
N ARG A 153 28.42 7.67 -21.80
CA ARG A 153 27.78 6.75 -22.76
C ARG A 153 28.46 6.73 -24.12
N LYS A 154 28.91 7.88 -24.60
CA LYS A 154 29.65 7.98 -25.87
C LYS A 154 30.98 7.24 -25.78
N VAL A 155 31.73 7.44 -24.70
CA VAL A 155 33.02 6.77 -24.44
C VAL A 155 32.83 5.25 -24.27
N GLN A 156 31.82 4.81 -23.53
CA GLN A 156 31.48 3.38 -23.39
C GLN A 156 31.11 2.73 -24.73
N ARG A 157 30.33 3.42 -25.59
CA ARG A 157 30.00 2.92 -26.93
C ARG A 157 31.24 2.78 -27.80
N THR A 158 32.12 3.78 -27.80
CA THR A 158 33.39 3.72 -28.52
C THR A 158 34.23 2.54 -28.01
N ARG A 159 34.34 2.36 -26.69
CA ARG A 159 35.05 1.22 -26.09
C ARG A 159 34.47 -0.12 -26.57
N ASN A 160 33.16 -0.27 -26.52
CA ASN A 160 32.49 -1.50 -26.95
C ASN A 160 32.67 -1.77 -28.44
N GLN A 161 32.69 -0.74 -29.29
CA GLN A 161 33.01 -0.87 -30.72
C GLN A 161 34.45 -1.36 -30.94
N ILE A 162 35.42 -0.83 -30.19
CA ILE A 162 36.82 -1.26 -30.27
C ILE A 162 36.98 -2.71 -29.83
N LEU A 163 36.41 -3.06 -28.68
CA LEU A 163 36.46 -4.43 -28.16
C LEU A 163 35.74 -5.43 -29.08
N LEU A 164 34.65 -5.00 -29.73
CA LEU A 164 33.95 -5.82 -30.72
C LEU A 164 34.81 -6.08 -31.95
N ALA A 165 35.50 -5.06 -32.46
CA ALA A 165 36.42 -5.20 -33.59
C ALA A 165 37.62 -6.10 -33.24
N ALA A 166 38.12 -6.04 -32.01
CA ALA A 166 39.24 -6.85 -31.53
C ALA A 166 38.85 -8.28 -31.11
N LYS A 167 37.55 -8.64 -31.08
CA LYS A 167 37.06 -9.92 -30.55
C LYS A 167 37.64 -11.16 -31.24
N GLN A 168 38.03 -11.04 -32.50
CA GLN A 168 38.66 -12.13 -33.26
C GLN A 168 40.12 -12.40 -32.81
N TYR A 169 40.74 -11.44 -32.14
CA TYR A 169 42.15 -11.46 -31.75
C TYR A 169 42.27 -11.41 -30.22
N GLN A 170 42.27 -12.57 -29.57
CA GLN A 170 42.10 -12.68 -28.12
C GLN A 170 43.22 -11.99 -27.30
N ARG A 171 44.47 -11.97 -27.78
CA ARG A 171 45.58 -11.34 -27.05
C ARG A 171 45.44 -9.81 -27.06
N GLU A 172 45.15 -9.27 -28.23
CA GLU A 172 44.93 -7.84 -28.49
C GLU A 172 43.67 -7.35 -27.78
N TYR A 173 42.61 -8.17 -27.76
CA TYR A 173 41.41 -7.92 -26.97
C TYR A 173 41.74 -7.72 -25.49
N ASN A 174 42.50 -8.65 -24.89
CA ASN A 174 42.85 -8.57 -23.47
C ASN A 174 43.73 -7.36 -23.16
N GLN A 175 44.64 -6.98 -24.07
CA GLN A 175 45.49 -5.80 -23.90
C GLN A 175 44.67 -4.49 -23.97
N LEU A 176 43.78 -4.39 -24.97
CA LEU A 176 42.89 -3.24 -25.13
C LEU A 176 41.90 -3.11 -23.96
N GLU A 177 41.45 -4.23 -23.40
CA GLU A 177 40.57 -4.23 -22.22
C GLU A 177 41.26 -3.60 -21.00
N VAL A 178 42.55 -3.90 -20.79
CA VAL A 178 43.34 -3.28 -19.70
C VAL A 178 43.57 -1.79 -19.95
N GLU A 179 43.94 -1.39 -21.17
CA GLU A 179 44.19 0.02 -21.50
C GLU A 179 42.91 0.88 -21.44
N LEU A 180 41.76 0.30 -21.76
CA LEU A 180 40.45 0.99 -21.73
C LEU A 180 39.74 0.88 -20.37
N SER A 181 40.38 0.28 -19.36
CA SER A 181 39.84 0.14 -18.00
C SER A 181 39.46 1.49 -17.37
N GLY A 182 40.15 2.57 -17.72
CA GLY A 182 39.84 3.93 -17.24
C GLY A 182 38.40 4.38 -17.58
N VAL A 183 37.81 3.88 -18.67
CA VAL A 183 36.40 4.14 -19.02
C VAL A 183 35.46 3.50 -17.99
N VAL A 184 35.76 2.27 -17.56
CA VAL A 184 34.99 1.53 -16.56
C VAL A 184 35.09 2.22 -15.21
N GLU A 185 36.30 2.67 -14.84
CA GLU A 185 36.54 3.39 -13.59
C GLU A 185 35.71 4.68 -13.53
N GLN A 186 35.75 5.52 -14.57
CA GLN A 186 34.95 6.77 -14.59
C GLN A 186 33.44 6.50 -14.55
N ALA A 187 32.97 5.44 -15.20
CA ALA A 187 31.57 5.04 -15.11
C ALA A 187 31.18 4.62 -13.67
N ASN A 188 32.06 3.89 -12.97
CA ASN A 188 31.84 3.49 -11.57
C ASN A 188 31.86 4.69 -10.60
N VAL A 189 32.76 5.66 -10.83
CA VAL A 189 32.80 6.91 -10.05
C VAL A 189 31.51 7.70 -10.25
N PHE A 190 31.05 7.85 -11.49
CA PHE A 190 29.77 8.50 -11.78
C PHE A 190 28.58 7.77 -11.14
N ASN A 191 28.55 6.43 -11.19
CA ASN A 191 27.50 5.63 -10.56
C ASN A 191 27.49 5.81 -9.04
N SER A 192 28.67 5.86 -8.42
CA SER A 192 28.82 6.14 -6.99
C SER A 192 28.29 7.52 -6.63
N ARG A 193 28.60 8.53 -7.46
CA ARG A 193 28.10 9.90 -7.28
C ARG A 193 26.58 9.98 -7.40
N VAL A 194 25.98 9.35 -8.41
CA VAL A 194 24.52 9.26 -8.58
C VAL A 194 23.87 8.61 -7.36
N ARG A 195 24.47 7.53 -6.83
CA ARG A 195 23.99 6.86 -5.61
C ARG A 195 24.03 7.76 -4.38
N GLU A 196 25.09 8.54 -4.19
CA GLU A 196 25.19 9.52 -3.10
C GLU A 196 24.12 10.61 -3.20
N LEU A 197 23.91 11.14 -4.40
CA LEU A 197 22.88 12.15 -4.64
C LEU A 197 21.48 11.60 -4.36
N ILE A 198 21.18 10.36 -4.76
CA ILE A 198 19.91 9.70 -4.41
C ILE A 198 19.82 9.44 -2.91
N LYS A 199 20.88 9.04 -2.22
CA LYS A 199 20.82 8.90 -0.75
C LYS A 199 20.49 10.23 -0.06
N ASN A 200 20.90 11.36 -0.65
CA ASN A 200 20.59 12.70 -0.16
C ASN A 200 19.38 13.36 -0.85
N HIS A 201 18.50 12.57 -1.50
CA HIS A 201 17.38 13.09 -2.30
C HIS A 201 16.47 14.04 -1.52
N PHE A 202 16.25 13.79 -0.23
CA PHE A 202 15.39 14.66 0.59
C PHE A 202 15.95 16.09 0.67
N ASN A 203 17.21 16.27 1.07
CA ASN A 203 17.81 17.61 1.15
C ASN A 203 18.01 18.25 -0.23
N LEU A 204 18.21 17.44 -1.27
CA LEU A 204 18.31 17.94 -2.64
C LEU A 204 16.98 18.49 -3.14
N ALA A 205 15.86 17.85 -2.81
CA ALA A 205 14.53 18.38 -3.15
C ALA A 205 14.32 19.77 -2.55
N LEU A 206 14.68 19.96 -1.27
CA LEU A 206 14.53 21.24 -0.57
C LEU A 206 15.46 22.35 -1.10
N LYS A 207 16.76 22.04 -1.28
CA LYS A 207 17.77 23.08 -1.58
C LYS A 207 17.99 23.30 -3.08
N LYS A 208 17.96 22.23 -3.88
CA LYS A 208 18.37 22.21 -5.29
C LYS A 208 17.56 21.18 -6.10
N PRO A 209 16.24 21.36 -6.27
CA PRO A 209 15.35 20.38 -6.92
C PRO A 209 15.77 20.08 -8.36
N SER A 210 16.37 21.05 -9.06
CA SER A 210 16.88 20.88 -10.42
C SER A 210 17.93 19.77 -10.54
N ILE A 211 18.78 19.58 -9.51
CA ILE A 211 19.80 18.53 -9.53
C ILE A 211 19.14 17.16 -9.34
N LEU A 212 18.19 17.05 -8.41
CA LEU A 212 17.44 15.82 -8.17
C LEU A 212 16.71 15.35 -9.44
N VAL A 213 16.01 16.27 -10.12
CA VAL A 213 15.32 15.94 -11.38
C VAL A 213 16.32 15.46 -12.45
N LYS A 214 17.49 16.10 -12.59
CA LYS A 214 18.54 15.65 -13.53
C LYS A 214 19.06 14.26 -13.20
N VAL A 215 19.31 13.96 -11.91
CA VAL A 215 19.74 12.63 -11.44
C VAL A 215 18.67 11.58 -11.76
N LEU A 216 17.40 11.88 -11.48
CA LEU A 216 16.28 10.97 -11.76
C LEU A 216 16.06 10.77 -13.27
N GLN A 217 16.32 11.81 -14.09
CA GLN A 217 16.30 11.69 -15.55
C GLN A 217 17.41 10.76 -16.05
N VAL A 218 18.63 10.84 -15.51
CA VAL A 218 19.72 9.91 -15.84
C VAL A 218 19.30 8.48 -15.53
N ILE A 219 18.79 8.24 -14.31
CA ILE A 219 18.33 6.93 -13.85
C ILE A 219 17.22 6.39 -14.76
N ASN A 220 16.19 7.18 -15.03
CA ASN A 220 15.05 6.77 -15.86
C ASN A 220 15.47 6.48 -17.32
N ARG A 221 16.42 7.26 -17.87
CA ARG A 221 17.00 6.99 -19.20
C ARG A 221 17.73 5.65 -19.22
N GLU A 222 18.47 5.33 -18.16
CA GLU A 222 19.19 4.07 -18.08
C GLU A 222 18.29 2.85 -17.93
N ILE A 223 17.24 2.96 -17.10
CA ILE A 223 16.23 1.90 -16.96
C ILE A 223 15.55 1.63 -18.31
N LYS A 224 15.08 2.68 -19.01
CA LYS A 224 14.44 2.53 -20.32
C LYS A 224 15.37 1.93 -21.37
N ALA A 225 16.64 2.31 -21.38
CA ALA A 225 17.63 1.75 -22.28
C ALA A 225 17.82 0.23 -22.04
N ARG A 226 17.85 -0.18 -20.77
CA ARG A 226 17.95 -1.59 -20.36
C ARG A 226 16.70 -2.40 -20.73
N GLU A 227 15.51 -1.85 -20.52
CA GLU A 227 14.25 -2.49 -20.92
C GLU A 227 14.15 -2.68 -22.43
N THR A 228 14.57 -1.68 -23.19
CA THR A 228 14.61 -1.75 -24.66
C THR A 228 15.55 -2.85 -25.15
N LEU A 229 16.75 -2.95 -24.55
CA LEU A 229 17.69 -4.03 -24.83
C LEU A 229 17.08 -5.40 -24.52
N LYS A 230 16.49 -5.59 -23.33
CA LYS A 230 15.81 -6.85 -22.97
C LYS A 230 14.69 -7.20 -23.96
N GLY A 231 13.95 -6.22 -24.46
CA GLY A 231 12.91 -6.41 -25.47
C GLY A 231 13.46 -6.89 -26.81
N LYS A 232 14.55 -6.28 -27.29
CA LYS A 232 15.24 -6.70 -28.53
C LYS A 232 15.76 -8.13 -28.44
N VAL A 233 16.38 -8.51 -27.33
CA VAL A 233 16.91 -9.86 -27.11
C VAL A 233 15.81 -10.91 -27.12
N LYS A 234 14.68 -10.63 -26.45
CA LYS A 234 13.51 -11.52 -26.49
C LYS A 234 12.93 -11.66 -27.89
N LYS A 235 12.84 -10.56 -28.64
CA LYS A 235 12.35 -10.58 -30.02
C LYS A 235 13.29 -11.38 -30.94
N ALA A 236 14.60 -11.15 -30.86
CA ALA A 236 15.59 -11.91 -31.63
C ALA A 236 15.58 -13.41 -31.29
N SER A 237 15.27 -13.78 -30.04
CA SER A 237 15.09 -15.19 -29.64
C SER A 237 13.82 -15.81 -30.25
N ASN A 238 12.71 -15.06 -30.24
CA ASN A 238 11.45 -15.52 -30.83
C ASN A 238 11.53 -15.59 -32.36
N ASP A 239 12.15 -14.62 -33.02
CA ASP A 239 12.35 -14.59 -34.47
C ASP A 239 13.25 -15.76 -34.94
N LYS A 240 14.24 -16.16 -34.11
CA LYS A 240 15.05 -17.37 -34.35
C LYS A 240 14.23 -18.66 -34.24
N GLN A 241 13.29 -18.70 -33.29
CA GLN A 241 12.42 -19.84 -33.10
C GLN A 241 11.40 -19.94 -34.24
N GLU A 242 10.77 -18.84 -34.64
CA GLU A 242 9.87 -18.78 -35.79
C GLU A 242 10.57 -19.09 -37.12
N ARG A 243 11.80 -18.60 -37.34
CA ARG A 243 12.59 -18.96 -38.55
C ARG A 243 12.97 -20.44 -38.58
N SER A 244 13.28 -21.04 -37.44
CA SER A 244 13.58 -22.47 -37.33
C SER A 244 12.34 -23.36 -37.54
N GLU A 245 11.15 -22.84 -37.29
CA GLU A 245 9.88 -23.53 -37.51
C GLU A 245 9.36 -23.36 -38.96
N LEU A 246 9.64 -22.23 -39.61
CA LEU A 246 9.25 -21.97 -41.00
C LEU A 246 10.14 -22.65 -42.05
N PHE A 247 11.46 -22.74 -41.81
CA PHE A 247 12.40 -23.44 -42.67
C PHE A 247 12.71 -24.83 -42.09
N GLY A 248 11.79 -25.77 -42.31
CA GLY A 248 12.02 -27.16 -41.96
C GLY A 248 13.24 -27.72 -42.69
N ARG A 249 14.26 -28.15 -41.92
CA ARG A 249 15.36 -29.04 -42.32
C ARG A 249 15.82 -28.90 -43.79
N THR A 250 16.29 -27.74 -44.19
CA THR A 250 17.22 -27.65 -45.33
C THR A 250 18.64 -27.55 -44.77
N THR A 251 19.49 -28.41 -45.31
CA THR A 251 20.89 -28.73 -44.97
C THR A 251 21.65 -27.65 -44.21
N GLN A 252 22.19 -28.05 -43.05
CA GLN A 252 23.02 -27.27 -42.11
C GLN A 252 24.29 -26.65 -42.71
N GLU A 253 24.54 -26.76 -44.02
CA GLU A 253 25.80 -26.35 -44.67
C GLU A 253 25.69 -25.05 -45.49
N GLU A 254 24.50 -24.60 -45.87
CA GLU A 254 24.36 -23.32 -46.62
C GLU A 254 24.00 -22.12 -45.72
N ILE A 255 23.63 -22.36 -44.46
CA ILE A 255 23.30 -21.30 -43.50
C ILE A 255 24.56 -20.78 -42.78
N SER A 256 25.66 -21.54 -42.78
CA SER A 256 26.92 -21.15 -42.12
C SER A 256 27.68 -20.02 -42.82
N GLU A 257 27.46 -19.77 -44.11
CA GLU A 257 28.20 -18.74 -44.86
C GLU A 257 27.50 -17.37 -44.92
N ILE A 258 26.19 -17.30 -44.63
CA ILE A 258 25.43 -16.04 -44.59
C ILE A 258 25.26 -15.52 -43.15
N GLU A 259 25.62 -16.29 -42.13
CA GLU A 259 25.48 -15.93 -40.70
C GLU A 259 26.53 -14.93 -40.15
N VAL A 260 27.41 -14.39 -41.00
CA VAL A 260 28.38 -13.36 -40.58
C VAL A 260 27.82 -11.98 -40.89
N GLN A 261 26.95 -11.43 -40.02
CA GLN A 261 27.07 -10.04 -39.54
C GLN A 261 25.90 -9.48 -38.72
N GLU A 262 24.70 -10.06 -38.72
CA GLU A 262 23.55 -9.42 -38.04
C GLU A 262 23.13 -10.13 -36.74
N ASP A 263 23.06 -9.35 -35.66
CA ASP A 263 22.23 -9.59 -34.47
C ASP A 263 22.58 -10.70 -33.45
N LYS A 264 23.87 -10.88 -33.11
CA LYS A 264 24.27 -11.58 -31.86
C LYS A 264 25.02 -10.69 -30.84
N ASN A 265 25.21 -9.40 -31.09
CA ASN A 265 26.24 -8.62 -30.37
C ASN A 265 25.73 -7.41 -29.55
N ASP A 266 24.43 -7.11 -29.53
CA ASP A 266 23.87 -6.06 -28.63
C ASP A 266 23.78 -6.55 -27.16
N ASP A 267 24.02 -7.85 -26.89
CA ASP A 267 23.88 -8.49 -25.57
C ASP A 267 24.90 -8.01 -24.52
N LYS A 268 26.14 -7.70 -24.91
CA LYS A 268 27.18 -7.24 -23.95
C LYS A 268 27.12 -5.75 -23.63
N VAL A 269 26.39 -4.94 -24.41
CA VAL A 269 26.23 -3.50 -24.15
C VAL A 269 25.31 -3.25 -22.94
N GLY A 270 24.53 -4.25 -22.53
CA GLY A 270 23.60 -4.18 -21.39
C GLY A 270 24.20 -4.48 -20.00
N GLU A 271 25.39 -5.06 -19.91
CA GLU A 271 25.95 -5.50 -18.61
C GLU A 271 26.48 -4.35 -17.74
N GLU A 272 26.97 -3.25 -18.33
CA GLU A 272 27.55 -2.14 -17.57
C GLU A 272 26.56 -1.11 -17.03
N LEU A 273 25.26 -1.34 -17.24
CA LEU A 273 24.21 -0.43 -16.84
C LEU A 273 23.61 -0.90 -15.52
N MET A 274 24.14 -0.32 -14.45
CA MET A 274 23.94 -0.75 -13.06
C MET A 274 22.60 -0.32 -12.40
N PHE A 275 21.76 0.46 -13.06
CA PHE A 275 20.55 0.99 -12.42
C PHE A 275 19.31 0.12 -12.74
N ASP A 276 18.73 -0.46 -11.70
CA ASP A 276 17.43 -1.15 -11.72
C ASP A 276 16.43 -0.35 -10.88
N ASN A 277 15.16 -0.34 -11.29
CA ASN A 277 14.05 0.19 -10.49
C ASN A 277 14.11 -0.33 -9.05
N LYS A 278 14.39 -1.63 -8.87
CA LYS A 278 14.50 -2.23 -7.53
C LYS A 278 15.62 -1.61 -6.70
N LEU A 279 16.80 -1.44 -7.28
CA LEU A 279 17.97 -0.88 -6.60
C LEU A 279 17.75 0.58 -6.18
N VAL A 280 17.13 1.38 -7.06
CA VAL A 280 16.83 2.79 -6.77
C VAL A 280 15.82 2.91 -5.64
N VAL A 281 14.74 2.11 -5.68
CA VAL A 281 13.76 2.02 -4.59
C VAL A 281 14.45 1.63 -3.28
N ASP A 282 15.34 0.64 -3.29
CA ASP A 282 16.06 0.21 -2.09
C ASP A 282 16.98 1.29 -1.52
N TRP A 283 17.65 2.07 -2.37
CA TRP A 283 18.45 3.22 -1.92
C TRP A 283 17.59 4.30 -1.27
N ILE A 284 16.43 4.59 -1.85
CA ILE A 284 15.47 5.55 -1.29
C ILE A 284 14.93 5.02 0.03
N LYS A 285 14.48 3.77 0.10
CA LYS A 285 14.02 3.13 1.34
C LYS A 285 15.08 3.19 2.44
N LYS A 286 16.33 2.86 2.13
CA LYS A 286 17.43 2.94 3.10
C LYS A 286 17.63 4.37 3.60
N SER A 287 17.63 5.36 2.70
CA SER A 287 17.73 6.77 3.07
C SER A 287 16.54 7.23 3.96
N CYS A 288 15.32 6.76 3.67
CA CYS A 288 14.15 7.04 4.50
C CYS A 288 14.31 6.46 5.91
N VAL A 289 14.80 5.22 6.03
CA VAL A 289 15.08 4.56 7.32
C VAL A 289 16.19 5.28 8.08
N ASP A 290 17.29 5.64 7.42
CA ASP A 290 18.41 6.37 8.03
C ASP A 290 17.91 7.72 8.58
N ARG A 291 17.07 8.42 7.82
CA ARG A 291 16.46 9.69 8.23
C ARG A 291 15.53 9.54 9.43
N PHE A 292 14.67 8.52 9.41
CA PHE A 292 13.82 8.18 10.56
C PHE A 292 14.69 7.91 11.81
N ASN A 293 15.76 7.11 11.67
CA ASN A 293 16.64 6.78 12.78
C ASN A 293 17.33 8.00 13.39
N VAL A 294 17.76 8.96 12.55
CA VAL A 294 18.36 10.23 13.01
C VAL A 294 17.31 11.10 13.72
N MET A 295 16.08 11.15 13.21
CA MET A 295 14.98 11.89 13.83
C MET A 295 14.70 11.41 15.27
N PHE A 296 14.74 10.09 15.47
CA PHE A 296 14.43 9.42 16.73
C PHE A 296 15.67 9.01 17.55
N GLU A 297 16.88 9.44 17.17
CA GLU A 297 18.12 9.03 17.85
C GLU A 297 18.16 9.47 19.32
N GLY A 298 17.76 10.71 19.60
CA GLY A 298 17.60 11.24 20.96
C GLY A 298 16.43 10.65 21.74
N CYS A 299 15.73 9.66 21.17
CA CYS A 299 14.61 8.96 21.79
C CYS A 299 14.90 7.50 22.20
N LYS A 300 16.16 7.05 22.05
CA LYS A 300 16.56 5.66 22.33
C LYS A 300 16.88 5.37 23.81
N GLU A 301 17.03 6.39 24.65
CA GLU A 301 17.33 6.20 26.07
C GLU A 301 16.08 5.76 26.84
N LYS A 302 16.15 4.62 27.54
CA LYS A 302 15.02 4.11 28.33
C LYS A 302 14.90 4.91 29.63
N GLY A 303 13.81 5.65 29.80
CA GLY A 303 13.56 6.44 31.00
C GLY A 303 12.13 6.98 31.10
N LYS A 304 11.80 7.52 32.28
CA LYS A 304 10.54 8.23 32.53
C LYS A 304 10.47 9.44 31.58
N TYR A 305 9.35 9.66 30.90
CA TYR A 305 9.12 10.71 29.89
C TYR A 305 9.67 10.46 28.48
N GLN A 306 10.28 9.29 28.21
CA GLN A 306 10.78 8.98 26.87
C GLN A 306 9.66 8.85 25.84
N LEU A 307 8.52 8.26 26.23
CA LEU A 307 7.37 8.14 25.33
C LEU A 307 6.90 9.53 24.88
N LEU A 308 6.64 10.45 25.82
CA LEU A 308 6.14 11.79 25.53
C LEU A 308 7.08 12.54 24.57
N LYS A 309 8.39 12.54 24.84
CA LYS A 309 9.40 13.13 23.95
C LYS A 309 9.34 12.53 22.55
N THR A 310 9.07 11.24 22.44
CA THR A 310 8.99 10.56 21.14
C THR A 310 7.70 10.89 20.38
N LEU A 311 6.58 11.01 21.10
CA LEU A 311 5.31 11.47 20.53
C LEU A 311 5.43 12.92 20.05
N ASP A 312 6.11 13.78 20.79
CA ASP A 312 6.38 15.18 20.40
C ASP A 312 7.23 15.22 19.13
N VAL A 313 8.32 14.44 19.07
CA VAL A 313 9.14 14.33 17.86
C VAL A 313 8.35 13.81 16.66
N ALA A 314 7.44 12.84 16.85
CA ALA A 314 6.59 12.37 15.78
C ALA A 314 5.59 13.45 15.34
N ASN A 315 5.01 14.19 16.28
CA ASN A 315 4.06 15.26 15.97
C ASN A 315 4.72 16.43 15.20
N GLU A 316 5.92 16.82 15.61
CA GLU A 316 6.61 17.97 15.01
C GLU A 316 7.41 17.59 13.77
N LYS A 317 8.27 16.56 13.86
CA LYS A 317 9.26 16.27 12.82
C LYS A 317 8.77 15.26 11.79
N LEU A 318 8.08 14.20 12.22
CA LEU A 318 7.63 13.17 11.28
C LEU A 318 6.55 13.70 10.34
N PHE A 319 5.56 14.43 10.85
CA PHE A 319 4.51 15.01 9.99
C PHE A 319 5.00 16.18 9.16
N ASP A 320 5.90 17.02 9.68
CA ASP A 320 6.56 18.07 8.87
C ASP A 320 7.37 17.45 7.72
N ASP A 321 8.09 16.36 7.98
CA ASP A 321 8.81 15.63 6.95
C ASP A 321 7.87 15.07 5.88
N LEU A 322 6.78 14.41 6.26
CA LEU A 322 5.79 13.89 5.31
C LEU A 322 5.10 15.02 4.52
N THR A 323 4.87 16.18 5.13
CA THR A 323 4.33 17.36 4.46
C THR A 323 5.30 17.86 3.40
N LYS A 324 6.60 17.96 3.72
CA LYS A 324 7.65 18.29 2.75
C LYS A 324 7.80 17.25 1.66
N VAL A 325 7.59 15.96 1.95
CA VAL A 325 7.55 14.92 0.92
C VAL A 325 6.42 15.20 -0.07
N LEU A 326 5.24 15.55 0.43
CA LEU A 326 4.07 15.83 -0.39
C LEU A 326 4.24 17.09 -1.24
N ASP A 327 4.77 18.17 -0.66
CA ASP A 327 4.83 19.49 -1.30
C ASP A 327 6.07 19.65 -2.20
N GLU A 328 7.24 19.20 -1.75
CA GLU A 328 8.52 19.49 -2.41
C GLU A 328 9.13 18.28 -3.13
N LEU A 329 9.01 17.07 -2.57
CA LEU A 329 9.58 15.87 -3.20
C LEU A 329 8.68 15.33 -4.30
N LYS A 330 7.36 15.22 -4.07
CA LYS A 330 6.41 14.64 -5.04
C LYS A 330 6.53 15.24 -6.44
N PRO A 331 6.69 16.57 -6.63
CA PRO A 331 6.87 17.15 -7.97
C PRO A 331 8.21 16.79 -8.63
N CYS A 332 9.24 16.45 -7.85
CA CYS A 332 10.56 16.11 -8.37
C CYS A 332 10.66 14.66 -8.86
N PHE A 333 9.81 13.76 -8.36
CA PHE A 333 9.85 12.34 -8.66
C PHE A 333 8.88 11.95 -9.81
N PRO A 334 9.23 10.92 -10.61
CA PRO A 334 8.32 10.38 -11.60
C PRO A 334 7.04 9.79 -10.97
N PRO A 335 5.87 9.90 -11.63
CA PRO A 335 4.60 9.40 -11.08
C PRO A 335 4.58 7.90 -10.78
N TRP A 336 5.33 7.09 -11.53
CA TRP A 336 5.35 5.63 -11.38
C TRP A 336 5.96 5.15 -10.07
N LEU A 337 6.77 5.98 -9.38
CA LEU A 337 7.44 5.61 -8.15
C LEU A 337 6.55 5.81 -6.91
N ASP A 338 5.53 6.67 -7.02
CA ASP A 338 4.69 7.15 -5.92
C ASP A 338 5.49 7.38 -4.61
N ILE A 339 6.38 8.38 -4.65
CA ILE A 339 7.33 8.65 -3.57
C ILE A 339 6.64 8.90 -2.23
N PHE A 340 5.43 9.48 -2.24
CA PHE A 340 4.69 9.79 -1.03
C PHE A 340 4.19 8.50 -0.34
N SER A 341 3.57 7.60 -1.10
CA SER A 341 3.16 6.28 -0.62
C SER A 341 4.38 5.50 -0.08
N LEU A 342 5.50 5.52 -0.80
CA LEU A 342 6.74 4.86 -0.36
C LEU A 342 7.24 5.41 0.99
N TYR A 343 7.24 6.72 1.18
CA TYR A 343 7.62 7.34 2.45
C TYR A 343 6.67 6.96 3.59
N CYS A 344 5.35 6.99 3.33
CA CYS A 344 4.34 6.58 4.30
C CYS A 344 4.58 5.14 4.77
N GLN A 345 4.76 4.20 3.84
CA GLN A 345 5.00 2.79 4.14
C GLN A 345 6.29 2.57 4.95
N VAL A 346 7.39 3.25 4.58
CA VAL A 346 8.67 3.09 5.28
C VAL A 346 8.60 3.70 6.68
N TYR A 347 8.07 4.91 6.83
CA TYR A 347 7.95 5.57 8.13
C TYR A 347 6.99 4.79 9.04
N HIS A 348 5.90 4.28 8.49
CA HIS A 348 4.96 3.42 9.21
C HIS A 348 5.61 2.11 9.69
N SER A 349 6.39 1.44 8.82
CA SER A 349 7.13 0.23 9.21
C SER A 349 8.19 0.49 10.29
N CYS A 350 8.87 1.64 10.22
CA CYS A 350 9.80 2.06 11.27
C CYS A 350 9.09 2.36 12.59
N LEU A 351 7.95 3.04 12.53
CA LEU A 351 7.11 3.32 13.70
C LEU A 351 6.57 2.02 14.33
N SER A 352 6.15 1.05 13.53
CA SER A 352 5.74 -0.28 14.00
C SER A 352 6.83 -0.97 14.82
N LYS A 353 8.09 -0.90 14.38
CA LYS A 353 9.24 -1.43 15.13
C LYS A 353 9.45 -0.68 16.45
N LEU A 354 9.37 0.65 16.42
CA LEU A 354 9.51 1.48 17.61
C LEU A 354 8.41 1.20 18.65
N VAL A 355 7.17 1.04 18.18
CA VAL A 355 6.03 0.66 19.02
C VAL A 355 6.32 -0.69 19.68
N LYS A 356 6.73 -1.71 18.91
CA LYS A 356 7.13 -3.03 19.47
C LYS A 356 8.23 -2.93 20.52
N ASP A 357 9.22 -2.09 20.29
CA ASP A 357 10.33 -1.90 21.22
C ASP A 357 9.87 -1.34 22.58
N TRP A 358 8.87 -0.45 22.58
CA TRP A 358 8.23 0.05 23.82
C TRP A 358 7.40 -1.01 24.55
N GLY A 359 6.89 -2.00 23.82
CA GLY A 359 6.08 -3.09 24.36
C GLY A 359 6.82 -4.05 25.26
N ASN A 360 8.16 -3.98 25.32
CA ASN A 360 9.00 -4.86 26.12
C ASN A 360 8.97 -4.51 27.63
N GLY A 361 7.80 -4.17 28.16
CA GLY A 361 7.52 -4.08 29.60
C GLY A 361 8.03 -2.82 30.30
N THR A 362 8.45 -1.78 29.57
CA THR A 362 9.03 -0.57 30.18
C THR A 362 8.02 0.52 30.53
N LEU A 363 6.81 0.48 29.95
CA LEU A 363 5.84 1.57 30.10
C LEU A 363 4.97 1.41 31.36
N SER A 364 4.56 2.52 31.95
CA SER A 364 3.53 2.58 32.99
C SER A 364 2.11 2.45 32.40
N PRO A 365 1.08 2.14 33.22
CA PRO A 365 -0.30 2.06 32.73
C PRO A 365 -0.76 3.34 32.01
N ASP A 366 -0.39 4.52 32.51
CA ASP A 366 -0.74 5.81 31.89
C ASP A 366 -0.04 6.02 30.54
N GLU A 367 1.23 5.62 30.44
CA GLU A 367 1.98 5.70 29.18
C GLU A 367 1.43 4.74 28.11
N TYR A 368 0.95 3.56 28.50
CA TYR A 368 0.25 2.67 27.55
C TYR A 368 -1.02 3.31 26.97
N LEU A 369 -1.82 3.96 27.82
CA LEU A 369 -3.03 4.65 27.38
C LEU A 369 -2.70 5.83 26.46
N GLU A 370 -1.69 6.63 26.80
CA GLU A 370 -1.29 7.77 25.98
C GLU A 370 -0.75 7.34 24.61
N LEU A 371 0.04 6.26 24.55
CA LEU A 371 0.52 5.68 23.29
C LEU A 371 -0.65 5.19 22.42
N ALA A 372 -1.59 4.43 22.99
CA ALA A 372 -2.73 3.92 22.26
C ALA A 372 -3.64 5.04 21.73
N LYS A 373 -3.86 6.07 22.55
CA LYS A 373 -4.58 7.29 22.16
C LYS A 373 -3.90 8.01 21.02
N TRP A 374 -2.58 8.20 21.09
CA TRP A 374 -1.84 8.86 20.03
C TRP A 374 -1.90 8.09 18.71
N ILE A 375 -1.80 6.76 18.74
CA ILE A 375 -1.90 5.92 17.53
C ILE A 375 -3.29 6.05 16.88
N ASN A 376 -4.36 5.83 17.64
CA ASN A 376 -5.72 5.75 17.08
C ASN A 376 -6.32 7.13 16.76
N ILE A 377 -5.96 8.18 17.50
CA ILE A 377 -6.56 9.51 17.30
C ILE A 377 -5.61 10.44 16.57
N THR A 378 -4.37 10.57 17.00
CA THR A 378 -3.47 11.57 16.40
C THR A 378 -2.89 11.06 15.09
N TYR A 379 -2.23 9.91 15.13
CA TYR A 379 -1.48 9.38 14.00
C TYR A 379 -2.39 9.01 12.82
N GLU A 380 -3.44 8.22 13.04
CA GLU A 380 -4.35 7.83 11.95
C GLU A 380 -5.01 9.05 11.29
N ASN A 381 -5.55 10.00 12.06
CA ASN A 381 -6.17 11.20 11.50
C ASN A 381 -5.18 12.07 10.72
N GLN A 382 -3.95 12.21 11.23
CA GLN A 382 -2.89 12.96 10.54
C GLN A 382 -2.48 12.30 9.22
N MET A 383 -2.30 10.98 9.21
CA MET A 383 -1.95 10.23 8.00
C MET A 383 -3.07 10.33 6.95
N VAL A 384 -4.33 10.22 7.36
CA VAL A 384 -5.49 10.41 6.46
C VAL A 384 -5.54 11.83 5.92
N ARG A 385 -5.30 12.85 6.77
CA ARG A 385 -5.26 14.26 6.36
C ARG A 385 -4.17 14.55 5.32
N LEU A 386 -3.01 13.90 5.44
CA LEU A 386 -1.92 14.00 4.47
C LEU A 386 -2.18 13.20 3.17
N GLY A 387 -3.27 12.43 3.11
CA GLY A 387 -3.68 11.68 1.92
C GLY A 387 -3.11 10.26 1.83
N ALA A 388 -2.62 9.69 2.93
CA ALA A 388 -2.17 8.29 2.97
C ALA A 388 -3.36 7.33 2.80
N SER A 389 -3.17 6.28 1.99
CA SER A 389 -4.20 5.26 1.82
C SER A 389 -4.13 4.22 2.94
N LYS A 390 -5.22 3.46 3.14
CA LYS A 390 -5.23 2.34 4.09
C LYS A 390 -4.20 1.25 3.75
N GLN A 391 -3.78 1.15 2.48
CA GLN A 391 -2.76 0.19 2.04
C GLN A 391 -1.35 0.62 2.43
N ASP A 392 -1.12 1.92 2.62
CA ASP A 392 0.18 2.45 3.06
C ASP A 392 0.43 2.24 4.56
N LEU A 393 -0.65 2.00 5.32
CA LEU A 393 -0.66 1.83 6.77
C LEU A 393 -0.69 0.34 7.16
N VAL A 394 0.23 -0.43 6.59
CA VAL A 394 0.42 -1.85 6.89
C VAL A 394 1.84 -2.08 7.40
N PRO A 395 2.05 -2.74 8.55
CA PRO A 395 1.08 -3.42 9.40
C PRO A 395 0.29 -2.48 10.33
N HIS A 396 -1.00 -2.78 10.55
CA HIS A 396 -1.82 -2.01 11.49
C HIS A 396 -1.16 -1.94 12.88
N LEU A 397 -0.83 -0.73 13.34
CA LEU A 397 -0.13 -0.51 14.62
C LEU A 397 -0.91 -1.07 15.82
N ASN A 398 -2.24 -1.17 15.71
CA ASN A 398 -3.08 -1.81 16.74
C ASN A 398 -2.75 -3.30 16.96
N ASN A 399 -2.28 -4.02 15.93
CA ASN A 399 -1.80 -5.40 16.07
C ASN A 399 -0.47 -5.44 16.84
N ASP A 400 0.34 -4.39 16.71
CA ASP A 400 1.62 -4.30 17.41
C ASP A 400 1.43 -3.93 18.90
N LEU A 401 0.31 -3.30 19.25
CA LEU A 401 -0.10 -3.04 20.65
C LEU A 401 -0.63 -4.28 21.35
N GLU A 402 -1.15 -5.27 20.62
CA GLU A 402 -1.84 -6.43 21.21
C GLU A 402 -0.97 -7.23 22.19
N PRO A 403 0.30 -7.55 21.90
CA PRO A 403 1.20 -8.20 22.87
C PRO A 403 1.45 -7.38 24.15
N MET A 404 1.24 -6.07 24.10
CA MET A 404 1.47 -5.16 25.23
C MET A 404 0.26 -5.08 26.17
N ILE A 405 -0.91 -5.51 25.69
CA ILE A 405 -2.16 -5.45 26.46
C ILE A 405 -2.05 -6.32 27.72
N ASP A 406 -1.40 -7.48 27.64
CA ASP A 406 -1.22 -8.36 28.79
C ASP A 406 -0.32 -7.74 29.87
N ASP A 407 0.74 -7.03 29.47
CA ASP A 407 1.60 -6.31 30.43
C ASP A 407 0.87 -5.12 31.06
N TYR A 408 0.13 -4.35 30.25
CA TYR A 408 -0.75 -3.29 30.73
C TYR A 408 -1.76 -3.84 31.74
N ARG A 409 -2.44 -4.94 31.40
CA ARG A 409 -3.44 -5.62 32.22
C ARG A 409 -2.87 -6.03 33.58
N ARG A 410 -1.66 -6.58 33.59
CA ARG A 410 -0.96 -6.94 34.83
C ARG A 410 -0.64 -5.70 35.67
N LYS A 411 -0.08 -4.64 35.09
CA LYS A 411 0.31 -3.42 35.81
C LYS A 411 -0.88 -2.62 36.33
N ILE A 412 -1.96 -2.50 35.55
CA ILE A 412 -3.16 -1.80 35.98
C ILE A 412 -3.85 -2.56 37.12
N LYS A 413 -3.86 -3.90 37.07
CA LYS A 413 -4.34 -4.74 38.16
C LYS A 413 -3.54 -4.52 39.45
N GLU A 414 -2.21 -4.60 39.39
CA GLU A 414 -1.32 -4.38 40.53
C GLU A 414 -1.57 -2.99 41.16
N THR A 415 -1.64 -1.95 40.31
CA THR A 415 -1.89 -0.56 40.75
C THR A 415 -3.26 -0.40 41.40
N MET A 416 -4.32 -0.92 40.78
CA MET A 416 -5.68 -0.82 41.31
C MET A 416 -5.87 -1.64 42.60
N ILE A 417 -5.22 -2.80 42.74
CA ILE A 417 -5.23 -3.58 43.98
C ILE A 417 -4.50 -2.81 45.09
N GLU A 418 -3.33 -2.24 44.82
CA GLU A 418 -2.60 -1.43 45.81
C GLU A 418 -3.46 -0.28 46.34
N TRP A 419 -4.12 0.45 45.44
CA TRP A 419 -5.02 1.54 45.83
C TRP A 419 -6.24 1.04 46.61
N THR A 420 -6.79 -0.11 46.23
CA THR A 420 -7.91 -0.74 46.96
C THR A 420 -7.51 -1.16 48.37
N THR A 421 -6.32 -1.73 48.54
CA THR A 421 -5.81 -2.12 49.87
C THR A 421 -5.63 -0.90 50.76
N ARG A 422 -5.02 0.18 50.24
CA ARG A 422 -4.88 1.45 50.96
C ARG A 422 -6.24 2.05 51.32
N LEU A 423 -7.21 1.97 50.41
CA LEU A 423 -8.58 2.44 50.65
C LEU A 423 -9.26 1.65 51.79
N ILE A 424 -9.16 0.32 51.78
CA ILE A 424 -9.71 -0.53 52.84
C ILE A 424 -9.11 -0.18 54.19
N GLU A 425 -7.80 0.06 54.25
CA GLU A 425 -7.10 0.40 55.48
C GLU A 425 -7.51 1.78 56.02
N GLN A 426 -7.72 2.75 55.14
CA GLN A 426 -8.29 4.06 55.51
C GLN A 426 -9.75 3.96 55.98
N ASP A 427 -10.54 3.07 55.38
CA ASP A 427 -11.98 2.93 55.68
C ASP A 427 -12.24 2.22 57.04
N LYS A 428 -11.25 1.50 57.59
CA LYS A 428 -11.33 0.82 58.90
C LYS A 428 -11.42 1.75 60.10
N ASN A 429 -11.09 3.03 59.96
CA ASN A 429 -11.11 3.98 61.08
C ASN A 429 -12.53 4.50 61.36
N PRO A 430 -13.10 4.32 62.57
CA PRO A 430 -14.50 4.61 62.88
C PRO A 430 -14.89 6.11 62.77
N GLY A 431 -13.91 7.02 62.66
CA GLY A 431 -14.12 8.45 62.45
C GLY A 431 -14.64 8.84 61.05
N ASN A 432 -14.74 7.91 60.10
CA ASN A 432 -15.19 8.15 58.72
C ASN A 432 -16.68 7.89 58.47
N SER A 433 -17.47 7.65 59.53
CA SER A 433 -18.91 7.41 59.42
C SER A 433 -19.65 8.72 59.13
N LEU A 434 -20.09 8.89 57.89
CA LEU A 434 -20.94 10.00 57.46
C LEU A 434 -22.41 9.64 57.72
N VAL A 435 -23.16 10.54 58.34
CA VAL A 435 -24.62 10.39 58.48
C VAL A 435 -25.28 11.24 57.40
N THR A 436 -25.97 10.60 56.46
CA THR A 436 -26.76 11.31 55.43
C THR A 436 -28.23 10.91 55.56
N GLY A 437 -29.12 11.88 55.76
CA GLY A 437 -30.55 11.65 55.97
C GLY A 437 -30.84 11.02 57.35
N ASN A 438 -30.62 9.72 57.48
CA ASN A 438 -30.66 8.92 58.72
C ASN A 438 -29.83 7.61 58.59
N LEU A 439 -29.00 7.51 57.55
CA LEU A 439 -28.24 6.31 57.23
C LEU A 439 -26.75 6.57 57.44
N TYR A 440 -26.06 5.58 58.01
CA TYR A 440 -24.60 5.58 58.13
C TYR A 440 -23.97 5.14 56.81
N TYR A 441 -22.93 5.84 56.38
CA TYR A 441 -22.10 5.54 55.20
C TYR A 441 -20.62 5.73 55.54
N THR A 442 -19.75 5.14 54.72
CA THR A 442 -18.33 5.55 54.67
C THR A 442 -18.00 6.09 53.29
N THR A 443 -16.85 6.75 53.14
CA THR A 443 -16.37 7.21 51.84
C THR A 443 -15.82 6.08 50.97
N GLY A 444 -15.60 4.89 51.52
CA GLY A 444 -15.03 3.72 50.83
C GLY A 444 -15.63 3.43 49.45
N PRO A 445 -16.94 3.12 49.35
CA PRO A 445 -17.58 2.83 48.06
C PRO A 445 -17.42 3.94 47.03
N ARG A 446 -17.60 5.20 47.44
CA ARG A 446 -17.49 6.34 46.53
C ARG A 446 -16.08 6.44 45.96
N ASN A 447 -15.06 6.35 46.81
CA ASN A 447 -13.67 6.45 46.41
C ASN A 447 -13.25 5.25 45.54
N LEU A 448 -13.72 4.04 45.85
CA LEU A 448 -13.47 2.83 45.05
C LEU A 448 -13.99 2.98 43.62
N PHE A 449 -15.26 3.39 43.48
CA PHE A 449 -15.86 3.56 42.16
C PHE A 449 -15.33 4.79 41.43
N GLN A 450 -14.98 5.88 42.12
CA GLN A 450 -14.30 7.02 41.51
C GLN A 450 -12.95 6.63 40.90
N MET A 451 -12.19 5.78 41.61
CA MET A 451 -10.92 5.23 41.11
C MET A 451 -11.11 4.37 39.87
N VAL A 452 -12.09 3.46 39.88
CA VAL A 452 -12.43 2.61 38.74
C VAL A 452 -12.89 3.44 37.54
N HIS A 453 -13.80 4.40 37.75
CA HIS A 453 -14.30 5.29 36.70
C HIS A 453 -13.18 6.12 36.08
N SER A 454 -12.31 6.73 36.90
CA SER A 454 -11.17 7.50 36.40
C SER A 454 -10.29 6.69 35.44
N ARG A 455 -10.07 5.41 35.73
CA ARG A 455 -9.26 4.53 34.87
C ARG A 455 -9.99 4.07 33.62
N LEU A 456 -11.28 3.77 33.72
CA LEU A 456 -12.11 3.44 32.57
C LEU A 456 -12.26 4.62 31.61
N ASP A 457 -12.48 5.84 32.13
CA ASP A 457 -12.62 7.03 31.31
C ASP A 457 -11.33 7.32 30.52
N LEU A 458 -10.16 7.19 31.15
CA LEU A 458 -8.87 7.29 30.46
C LEU A 458 -8.75 6.23 29.35
N ALA A 459 -9.11 4.97 29.63
CA ALA A 459 -9.09 3.92 28.62
C ALA A 459 -10.04 4.22 27.46
N ILE A 460 -11.23 4.74 27.73
CA ILE A 460 -12.22 5.13 26.72
C ILE A 460 -11.68 6.23 25.80
N THR A 461 -10.90 7.18 26.33
CA THR A 461 -10.31 8.25 25.51
C THR A 461 -9.29 7.75 24.48
N THR A 462 -8.80 6.51 24.60
CA THR A 462 -7.82 5.95 23.65
C THR A 462 -8.42 5.53 22.32
N ALA A 463 -9.76 5.42 22.23
CA ALA A 463 -10.47 4.85 21.08
C ALA A 463 -9.99 3.43 20.68
N PHE A 464 -9.42 2.68 21.63
CA PHE A 464 -8.97 1.30 21.40
C PHE A 464 -9.73 0.31 22.30
N ASP A 465 -10.73 -0.34 21.72
CA ASP A 465 -11.70 -1.18 22.44
C ASP A 465 -11.05 -2.28 23.29
N LYS A 466 -9.96 -2.89 22.81
CA LYS A 466 -9.27 -3.97 23.55
C LYS A 466 -8.71 -3.48 24.89
N LEU A 467 -8.18 -2.25 24.95
CA LEU A 467 -7.71 -1.67 26.22
C LEU A 467 -8.88 -1.32 27.15
N VAL A 468 -9.98 -0.78 26.61
CA VAL A 468 -11.19 -0.50 27.41
C VAL A 468 -11.70 -1.78 28.08
N ILE A 469 -11.76 -2.88 27.33
CA ILE A 469 -12.18 -4.18 27.84
C ILE A 469 -11.18 -4.71 28.87
N ALA A 470 -9.87 -4.61 28.62
CA ALA A 470 -8.86 -5.03 29.58
C ALA A 470 -9.00 -4.26 30.91
N THR A 471 -9.18 -2.93 30.87
CA THR A 471 -9.41 -2.11 32.06
C THR A 471 -10.72 -2.48 32.76
N ALA A 472 -11.78 -2.78 32.03
CA ALA A 472 -13.06 -3.22 32.59
C ALA A 472 -12.96 -4.59 33.28
N GLN A 473 -12.27 -5.55 32.67
CA GLN A 473 -12.00 -6.85 33.27
C GLN A 473 -11.22 -6.70 34.57
N GLU A 474 -10.13 -5.93 34.56
CA GLU A 474 -9.34 -5.73 35.78
C GLU A 474 -10.10 -4.95 36.86
N SER A 475 -10.99 -4.05 36.46
CA SER A 475 -11.91 -3.39 37.40
C SER A 475 -12.81 -4.40 38.11
N THR A 476 -13.35 -5.40 37.39
CA THR A 476 -14.15 -6.46 38.04
C THR A 476 -13.34 -7.31 39.00
N VAL A 477 -12.08 -7.61 38.66
CA VAL A 477 -11.18 -8.37 39.54
C VAL A 477 -10.91 -7.59 40.82
N VAL A 478 -10.64 -6.29 40.71
CA VAL A 478 -10.39 -5.41 41.86
C VAL A 478 -11.61 -5.31 42.78
N LEU A 479 -12.82 -5.14 42.21
CA LEU A 479 -14.06 -5.11 42.99
C LEU A 479 -14.26 -6.42 43.76
N ARG A 480 -13.89 -7.57 43.20
CA ARG A 480 -13.95 -8.85 43.91
C ARG A 480 -12.88 -9.02 44.97
N THR A 481 -11.66 -8.54 44.73
CA THR A 481 -10.63 -8.50 45.77
C THR A 481 -11.11 -7.68 46.96
N TYR A 482 -11.75 -6.53 46.71
CA TYR A 482 -12.40 -5.74 47.75
C TYR A 482 -13.47 -6.53 48.50
N GLN A 483 -14.33 -7.27 47.78
CA GLN A 483 -15.34 -8.13 48.40
C GLN A 483 -14.74 -9.22 49.30
N GLN A 484 -13.67 -9.87 48.84
CA GLN A 484 -12.98 -10.92 49.59
C GLN A 484 -12.37 -10.37 50.87
N GLU A 485 -11.69 -9.23 50.81
CA GLU A 485 -11.10 -8.58 51.99
C GLU A 485 -12.18 -8.11 52.98
N MET A 486 -13.29 -7.57 52.48
CA MET A 486 -14.44 -7.21 53.34
C MET A 486 -15.12 -8.44 53.97
N SER A 487 -15.24 -9.55 53.23
CA SER A 487 -15.74 -10.82 53.77
C SER A 487 -14.84 -11.36 54.88
N LYS A 488 -13.51 -11.31 54.69
CA LYS A 488 -12.54 -11.68 55.73
C LYS A 488 -12.64 -10.76 56.95
N LEU A 489 -12.82 -9.46 56.75
CA LEU A 489 -12.98 -8.50 57.83
C LEU A 489 -14.22 -8.81 58.68
N LEU A 490 -15.36 -9.14 58.05
CA LEU A 490 -16.59 -9.52 58.74
C LEU A 490 -16.47 -10.84 59.51
N LYS A 491 -15.70 -11.81 59.00
CA LYS A 491 -15.49 -13.13 59.63
C LYS A 491 -14.42 -13.16 60.72
N ASN A 492 -13.37 -12.35 60.61
CA ASN A 492 -12.22 -12.42 61.52
C ASN A 492 -12.33 -11.49 62.74
N ASN A 493 -13.17 -10.45 62.67
CA ASN A 493 -13.32 -9.44 63.73
C ASN A 493 -14.68 -9.53 64.44
N GLU A 494 -15.16 -10.75 64.69
CA GLU A 494 -16.48 -11.09 65.25
C GLU A 494 -16.76 -10.58 66.68
N SER A 495 -15.93 -9.75 67.29
CA SER A 495 -16.22 -9.22 68.65
C SER A 495 -15.74 -7.79 68.85
N LYS A 496 -15.22 -7.13 67.79
CA LYS A 496 -14.49 -5.84 67.89
C LYS A 496 -14.98 -4.77 66.93
N LEU A 497 -15.96 -5.06 66.08
CA LEU A 497 -16.49 -4.09 65.11
C LEU A 497 -17.61 -3.28 65.74
N ASP A 498 -17.52 -1.95 65.66
CA ASP A 498 -18.56 -1.04 66.10
C ASP A 498 -19.88 -1.27 65.33
N PHE A 499 -21.00 -1.30 66.05
CA PHE A 499 -22.34 -1.51 65.49
C PHE A 499 -22.66 -0.50 64.37
N LYS A 500 -22.29 0.78 64.56
CA LYS A 500 -22.51 1.84 63.56
C LYS A 500 -21.72 1.59 62.28
N TYR A 501 -20.53 1.01 62.39
CA TYR A 501 -19.70 0.64 61.24
C TYR A 501 -20.29 -0.56 60.49
N VAL A 502 -20.83 -1.57 61.17
CA VAL A 502 -21.51 -2.69 60.48
C VAL A 502 -22.76 -2.21 59.74
N LEU A 503 -23.52 -1.26 60.31
CA LEU A 503 -24.64 -0.62 59.61
C LEU A 503 -24.20 0.18 58.38
N SER A 504 -23.08 0.88 58.45
CA SER A 504 -22.56 1.62 57.29
C SER A 504 -22.12 0.68 56.16
N LEU A 505 -21.52 -0.47 56.50
CA LEU A 505 -21.14 -1.49 55.52
C LEU A 505 -22.34 -2.04 54.74
N ILE A 506 -23.50 -2.25 55.36
CA ILE A 506 -24.72 -2.71 54.67
C ILE A 506 -25.16 -1.72 53.59
N ASN A 507 -25.20 -0.43 53.95
CA ASN A 507 -25.60 0.63 53.02
C ASN A 507 -24.55 0.81 51.92
N ASN A 508 -23.27 0.72 52.28
CA ASN A 508 -22.13 0.80 51.38
C ASN A 508 -22.14 -0.33 50.33
N PHE A 509 -22.33 -1.59 50.74
CA PHE A 509 -22.39 -2.72 49.80
C PHE A 509 -23.62 -2.66 48.90
N SER A 510 -24.75 -2.15 49.41
CA SER A 510 -25.93 -1.88 48.58
C SER A 510 -25.61 -0.81 47.51
N LYS A 511 -24.85 0.23 47.86
CA LYS A 511 -24.40 1.23 46.90
C LYS A 511 -23.38 0.68 45.90
N CYS A 512 -22.46 -0.19 46.33
CA CYS A 512 -21.55 -0.89 45.43
C CYS A 512 -22.29 -1.76 44.41
N TYR A 513 -23.40 -2.40 44.79
CA TYR A 513 -24.27 -3.14 43.87
C TYR A 513 -24.83 -2.20 42.78
N GLU A 514 -25.42 -1.07 43.18
CA GLU A 514 -25.98 -0.08 42.25
C GLU A 514 -24.91 0.49 41.31
N TYR A 515 -23.73 0.86 41.83
CA TYR A 515 -22.65 1.38 41.01
C TYR A 515 -22.07 0.33 40.04
N THR A 516 -22.04 -0.95 40.45
CA THR A 516 -21.63 -2.05 39.55
C THR A 516 -22.63 -2.19 38.39
N GLU A 517 -23.92 -1.98 38.63
CA GLU A 517 -24.96 -2.00 37.60
C GLU A 517 -24.88 -0.85 36.62
N GLU A 518 -24.70 0.35 37.15
CA GLU A 518 -24.54 1.54 36.33
C GLU A 518 -23.32 1.39 35.41
N LEU A 519 -22.20 0.90 35.95
CA LEU A 519 -20.98 0.67 35.19
C LEU A 519 -21.17 -0.44 34.13
N LYS A 520 -21.85 -1.54 34.46
CA LYS A 520 -22.18 -2.60 33.50
C LYS A 520 -23.02 -2.05 32.33
N THR A 521 -24.07 -1.29 32.65
CA THR A 521 -25.00 -0.74 31.66
C THR A 521 -24.27 0.21 30.69
N LYS A 522 -23.47 1.15 31.23
CA LYS A 522 -22.68 2.09 30.43
C LYS A 522 -21.70 1.40 29.47
N LEU A 523 -21.07 0.31 29.90
CA LEU A 523 -20.12 -0.42 29.06
C LEU A 523 -20.83 -1.22 27.97
N ILE A 524 -21.93 -1.91 28.30
CA ILE A 524 -22.70 -2.72 27.33
C ILE A 524 -23.35 -1.84 26.26
N GLU A 525 -23.88 -0.67 26.62
CA GLU A 525 -24.47 0.25 25.64
C GLU A 525 -23.46 0.71 24.57
N LYS A 526 -22.19 0.85 24.94
CA LYS A 526 -21.15 1.42 24.07
C LYS A 526 -20.29 0.38 23.33
N TYR A 527 -20.11 -0.81 23.90
CA TYR A 527 -19.16 -1.82 23.40
C TYR A 527 -19.79 -3.22 23.23
N LYS A 528 -21.11 -3.27 22.98
CA LYS A 528 -21.91 -4.50 22.91
C LYS A 528 -21.27 -5.64 22.10
N ASP A 529 -20.88 -5.34 20.85
CA ASP A 529 -20.36 -6.36 19.91
C ASP A 529 -19.02 -6.97 20.37
N THR A 530 -18.19 -6.18 21.04
CA THR A 530 -16.86 -6.59 21.51
C THR A 530 -16.94 -7.26 22.89
N ILE A 531 -17.90 -6.84 23.72
CA ILE A 531 -18.18 -7.41 25.04
C ILE A 531 -18.81 -8.80 24.94
N ASP A 532 -19.70 -9.05 23.98
CA ASP A 532 -20.34 -10.36 23.82
C ASP A 532 -19.32 -11.47 23.49
N LEU A 533 -18.14 -11.11 22.99
CA LEU A 533 -17.03 -12.02 22.69
C LEU A 533 -16.16 -12.33 23.93
N VAL A 534 -16.28 -11.57 25.01
CA VAL A 534 -15.39 -11.65 26.18
C VAL A 534 -16.23 -11.80 27.46
N PRO A 535 -16.11 -12.90 28.21
CA PRO A 535 -16.90 -13.10 29.42
C PRO A 535 -16.52 -12.05 30.48
N MET A 536 -17.37 -11.04 30.64
CA MET A 536 -17.24 -10.06 31.71
C MET A 536 -17.99 -10.55 32.95
N GLU A 537 -17.33 -10.48 34.10
CA GLU A 537 -17.87 -11.11 35.31
C GLU A 537 -18.67 -10.14 36.22
N PHE A 538 -19.24 -9.07 35.64
CA PHE A 538 -20.04 -8.09 36.38
C PHE A 538 -21.18 -8.73 37.16
N ASP A 539 -21.90 -9.69 36.58
CA ASP A 539 -23.02 -10.36 37.26
C ASP A 539 -22.58 -11.14 38.50
N LYS A 540 -21.42 -11.80 38.43
CA LYS A 540 -20.81 -12.46 39.58
C LYS A 540 -20.37 -11.45 40.63
N THR A 541 -19.79 -10.33 40.22
CA THR A 541 -19.40 -9.25 41.13
C THR A 541 -20.61 -8.65 41.84
N LYS A 542 -21.74 -8.41 41.16
CA LYS A 542 -22.98 -7.95 41.82
C LYS A 542 -23.49 -8.94 42.85
N ALA A 543 -23.56 -10.22 42.49
CA ALA A 543 -23.99 -11.28 43.39
C ALA A 543 -23.11 -11.30 44.66
N GLY A 544 -21.80 -11.11 44.50
CA GLY A 544 -20.86 -10.98 45.62
C GLY A 544 -21.19 -9.82 46.57
N PHE A 545 -21.53 -8.63 46.05
CA PHE A 545 -21.97 -7.52 46.91
C PHE A 545 -23.31 -7.80 47.61
N GLN A 546 -24.25 -8.45 46.92
CA GLN A 546 -25.52 -8.85 47.52
C GLN A 546 -25.33 -9.87 48.65
N ASP A 547 -24.38 -10.79 48.51
CA ASP A 547 -24.04 -11.76 49.56
C ASP A 547 -23.37 -11.09 50.75
N LEU A 548 -22.48 -10.10 50.53
CA LEU A 548 -21.94 -9.28 51.62
C LEU A 548 -23.03 -8.53 52.38
N VAL A 549 -24.04 -7.97 51.69
CA VAL A 549 -25.20 -7.35 52.35
C VAL A 549 -25.91 -8.36 53.26
N LYS A 550 -26.13 -9.60 52.80
CA LYS A 550 -26.77 -10.65 53.61
C LYS A 550 -25.90 -11.01 54.82
N SER A 551 -24.60 -11.22 54.63
CA SER A 551 -23.67 -11.55 55.73
C SER A 551 -23.59 -10.42 56.75
N SER A 552 -23.53 -9.16 56.33
CA SER A 552 -23.56 -8.02 57.25
C SER A 552 -24.89 -7.90 58.00
N ARG A 553 -26.03 -8.18 57.36
CA ARG A 553 -27.34 -8.22 58.05
C ARG A 553 -27.41 -9.33 59.10
N GLN A 554 -26.97 -10.54 58.75
CA GLN A 554 -26.87 -11.65 59.71
C GLN A 554 -25.99 -11.27 60.90
N ARG A 555 -24.90 -10.53 60.64
CA ARG A 555 -24.01 -10.03 61.69
C ARG A 555 -24.66 -9.01 62.60
N VAL A 556 -25.44 -8.06 62.07
CA VAL A 556 -26.22 -7.10 62.88
C VAL A 556 -27.21 -7.84 63.77
N ILE A 557 -27.91 -8.85 63.23
CA ILE A 557 -28.84 -9.69 64.00
C ILE A 557 -28.08 -10.43 65.11
N ALA A 558 -26.92 -11.01 64.82
CA ALA A 558 -26.10 -11.69 65.83
C ALA A 558 -25.66 -10.76 66.97
N ILE A 559 -25.22 -9.52 66.66
CA ILE A 559 -24.84 -8.53 67.68
C ILE A 559 -26.03 -8.19 68.58
N LEU A 560 -27.22 -7.97 67.99
CA LEU A 560 -28.44 -7.68 68.77
C LEU A 560 -28.89 -8.88 69.62
N LEU A 561 -28.72 -10.10 69.13
CA LEU A 561 -29.03 -11.31 69.90
C LEU A 561 -28.00 -11.57 71.01
N ASP A 562 -26.74 -11.22 70.79
CA ASP A 562 -25.67 -11.30 71.80
C ASP A 562 -25.93 -10.34 72.97
N GLU A 563 -26.41 -9.12 72.69
CA GLU A 563 -26.84 -8.18 73.74
C GLU A 563 -28.02 -8.69 74.57
N LEU A 564 -28.85 -9.58 74.00
CA LEU A 564 -30.03 -10.18 74.63
C LEU A 564 -29.75 -11.58 75.21
N GLN A 565 -28.48 -12.00 75.34
CA GLN A 565 -28.14 -13.36 75.77
C GLN A 565 -28.61 -13.66 77.21
N GLU A 566 -28.56 -12.69 78.12
CA GLU A 566 -28.99 -12.89 79.51
C GLU A 566 -30.50 -13.11 79.60
N GLU A 567 -31.29 -12.32 78.87
CA GLU A 567 -32.74 -12.45 78.76
C GLU A 567 -33.13 -13.72 77.98
N GLN A 568 -32.33 -14.10 76.98
CA GLN A 568 -32.52 -15.35 76.25
C GLN A 568 -32.22 -16.57 77.11
N ALA A 569 -31.23 -16.52 77.99
CA ALA A 569 -30.93 -17.60 78.93
C ALA A 569 -32.03 -17.78 79.99
N GLN A 570 -32.81 -16.72 80.23
CA GLN A 570 -33.97 -16.78 81.13
C GLN A 570 -35.18 -17.43 80.46
N LEU A 571 -35.30 -17.43 79.12
CA LEU A 571 -36.42 -18.09 78.42
C LEU A 571 -36.61 -19.54 78.90
N PHE A 572 -37.85 -19.89 79.22
CA PHE A 572 -38.26 -21.22 79.74
C PHE A 572 -37.71 -21.59 81.13
N THR A 573 -37.11 -20.64 81.85
CA THR A 573 -36.77 -20.77 83.26
C THR A 573 -37.81 -20.09 84.15
N ARG A 574 -37.88 -20.41 85.44
CA ARG A 574 -38.88 -19.85 86.38
C ARG A 574 -38.86 -18.30 86.51
N PRO A 575 -37.70 -17.61 86.31
CA PRO A 575 -37.64 -16.15 86.20
C PRO A 575 -38.31 -15.52 84.97
N TRP A 576 -38.53 -16.28 83.89
CA TRP A 576 -39.21 -15.82 82.68
C TRP A 576 -40.71 -16.07 82.76
#